data_AF-A0A957MFZ7-F1
#
_entry.id   AF-A0A957MFZ7-F1
#
_cell.length_a   1.000
_cell.length_b   1.000
_cell.length_c   1.000
_cell.angle_alpha   90.00
_cell.angle_beta   90.00
_cell.angle_gamma   90.00
#
_symmetry.space_group_name_H-M   'P 1'
#
loop_
_entity.id
_entity.type
_entity.pdbx_description
1 polymer ?
#
loop_
_entity_poly.entity_id
_entity_poly.type
_entity_poly.pdbx_seq_one_letter_code
_entity_poly.pdbx_strand_id
1 'polypeptide(L)'
;MRNTNQYGRKSFIGQTFATVLLVIILAWVTGSAALAANPPQPAYGSATIDGNYGEWSLANDFFANMYRAGKPDKQIESHLYLRYDCATSTGYALVLAAPGVDVLMQPSDAFVKLGNSTKLVDGNSPNFAWVQPNAQSGRAQGWEASFSLAPGSYTNLNVHVQVYDDGSQTSAVAERSIPLTIDCSSVTPTPSETPTEEPSETPTPSETPTPSETPTEEPSET
;
A
#
# COMPACT_ATOMS: atom_id res chain seq x y z
N MET A 1 -42.66 47.06 -56.93
CA MET A 1 -41.83 48.07 -57.63
C MET A 1 -40.40 47.58 -57.49
N ARG A 2 -39.74 46.99 -58.51
CA ARG A 2 -38.96 47.64 -59.61
C ARG A 2 -38.08 48.75 -59.01
N ASN A 3 -36.76 48.84 -59.15
CA ASN A 3 -35.84 48.51 -60.25
C ASN A 3 -34.39 48.78 -59.71
N THR A 4 -33.36 47.92 -59.91
CA THR A 4 -32.22 48.08 -60.87
C THR A 4 -31.38 49.37 -60.69
N ASN A 5 -30.04 49.47 -60.75
CA ASN A 5 -28.98 48.83 -61.56
C ASN A 5 -27.63 49.51 -61.14
N GLN A 6 -26.49 48.83 -60.95
CA GLN A 6 -25.43 48.45 -61.92
C GLN A 6 -24.17 49.36 -61.94
N TYR A 7 -23.09 48.75 -62.43
CA TYR A 7 -21.74 49.24 -62.81
C TYR A 7 -20.66 49.19 -61.73
N GLY A 8 -19.51 48.52 -61.89
CA GLY A 8 -18.94 47.77 -63.02
C GLY A 8 -17.47 47.45 -62.70
N ARG A 9 -17.08 46.17 -62.55
CA ARG A 9 -16.29 45.35 -63.48
C ARG A 9 -14.99 45.99 -64.01
N LYS A 10 -13.83 45.46 -63.58
CA LYS A 10 -12.71 45.12 -64.48
C LYS A 10 -12.04 43.83 -64.04
N SER A 11 -11.69 43.04 -65.06
CA SER A 11 -11.26 41.65 -65.07
C SER A 11 -9.85 41.58 -65.66
N PHE A 12 -9.04 40.65 -65.14
CA PHE A 12 -7.86 40.01 -65.74
C PHE A 12 -7.86 38.61 -65.09
N ILE A 13 -8.09 37.44 -65.71
CA ILE A 13 -7.54 36.77 -66.92
C ILE A 13 -6.00 36.75 -66.86
N GLY A 14 -5.27 35.62 -66.80
CA GLY A 14 -5.60 34.20 -66.95
C GLY A 14 -4.49 33.30 -66.36
N GLN A 15 -4.76 32.00 -66.17
CA GLN A 15 -4.17 30.87 -66.93
C GLN A 15 -2.67 30.62 -66.57
N THR A 16 -2.20 29.45 -66.11
CA THR A 16 -2.41 28.07 -66.59
C THR A 16 -1.92 27.00 -65.60
N PHE A 17 -2.63 25.87 -65.65
CA PHE A 17 -2.38 24.47 -65.26
C PHE A 17 -0.94 23.93 -65.03
N ALA A 18 -0.78 23.10 -63.98
CA ALA A 18 -0.02 21.83 -63.95
C ALA A 18 -0.37 21.07 -62.63
N THR A 19 -1.30 20.09 -62.60
CA THR A 19 -1.13 18.62 -62.73
C THR A 19 -0.06 17.93 -61.85
N VAL A 20 -0.54 16.96 -61.05
CA VAL A 20 0.13 15.74 -60.52
C VAL A 20 1.09 15.87 -59.33
N LEU A 21 0.66 15.41 -58.13
CA LEU A 21 1.08 14.10 -57.57
C LEU A 21 0.26 13.77 -56.31
N LEU A 22 -0.61 12.77 -56.43
CA LEU A 22 -1.25 12.06 -55.33
C LEU A 22 -0.18 11.24 -54.61
N VAL A 23 0.27 11.67 -53.43
CA VAL A 23 1.08 10.85 -52.52
C VAL A 23 0.17 10.37 -51.40
N ILE A 24 -0.29 9.13 -51.56
CA ILE A 24 -0.93 8.33 -50.53
C ILE A 24 0.13 8.06 -49.46
N ILE A 25 0.18 8.88 -48.41
CA ILE A 25 0.89 8.53 -47.18
C ILE A 25 -0.04 7.58 -46.43
N LEU A 26 0.07 6.30 -46.77
CA LEU A 26 -0.40 5.20 -45.94
C LEU A 26 0.49 5.21 -44.70
N ALA A 27 0.14 6.07 -43.74
CA ALA A 27 0.79 6.11 -42.44
C ALA A 27 0.51 4.76 -41.79
N TRP A 28 1.56 3.95 -41.71
CA TRP A 28 1.60 2.73 -40.96
C TRP A 28 1.19 3.08 -39.53
N VAL A 29 -0.06 2.77 -39.18
CA VAL A 29 -0.47 2.66 -37.78
C VAL A 29 0.26 1.45 -37.25
N THR A 30 1.53 1.62 -36.88
CA THR A 30 2.22 0.70 -35.99
C THR A 30 1.52 0.86 -34.66
N GLY A 31 0.41 0.14 -34.51
CA GLY A 31 -0.24 -0.04 -33.22
C GLY A 31 0.82 -0.64 -32.32
N SER A 32 1.37 0.18 -31.43
CA SER A 32 2.05 -0.33 -30.24
C SER A 32 1.03 -1.23 -29.58
N ALA A 33 1.20 -2.55 -29.70
CA ALA A 33 0.53 -3.48 -28.83
C ALA A 33 0.98 -3.10 -27.42
N ALA A 34 0.16 -2.33 -26.72
CA ALA A 34 0.34 -2.08 -25.31
C ALA A 34 0.28 -3.47 -24.67
N LEU A 35 1.43 -4.02 -24.33
CA LEU A 35 1.49 -5.20 -23.47
C LEU A 35 0.74 -4.79 -22.21
N ALA A 36 -0.37 -5.46 -21.93
CA ALA A 36 -1.09 -5.25 -20.69
C ALA A 36 -0.08 -5.45 -19.56
N ALA A 37 0.21 -4.40 -18.80
CA ALA A 37 1.04 -4.53 -17.62
C ALA A 37 0.38 -5.57 -16.72
N ASN A 38 1.17 -6.55 -16.26
CA ASN A 38 0.65 -7.48 -15.27
C ASN A 38 0.13 -6.65 -14.08
N PRO A 39 -1.07 -6.96 -13.57
CA PRO A 39 -1.60 -6.28 -12.40
C PRO A 39 -0.60 -6.38 -11.25
N PRO A 40 -0.50 -5.34 -10.40
CA PRO A 40 0.48 -5.31 -9.33
C PRO A 40 0.25 -6.48 -8.36
N GLN A 41 1.36 -7.10 -7.95
CA GLN A 41 1.42 -8.15 -6.93
C GLN A 41 1.95 -7.57 -5.62
N PRO A 42 1.56 -8.11 -4.45
CA PRO A 42 2.15 -7.71 -3.19
C PRO A 42 3.59 -8.27 -3.07
N ALA A 43 4.37 -7.78 -2.11
CA ALA A 43 5.55 -8.52 -1.67
C ALA A 43 5.11 -9.83 -1.00
N TYR A 44 5.93 -10.88 -1.05
CA TYR A 44 5.63 -12.16 -0.43
C TYR A 44 6.37 -12.31 0.90
N GLY A 45 5.64 -12.65 1.95
CA GLY A 45 6.13 -12.72 3.33
C GLY A 45 5.04 -12.43 4.35
N SER A 46 5.41 -12.46 5.63
CA SER A 46 4.53 -12.14 6.75
C SER A 46 4.83 -10.77 7.35
N ALA A 47 3.92 -10.29 8.19
CA ALA A 47 4.15 -9.19 9.12
C ALA A 47 3.48 -9.53 10.47
N THR A 48 4.04 -9.01 11.54
CA THR A 48 3.45 -8.94 12.87
C THR A 48 2.52 -7.73 12.92
N ILE A 49 1.38 -7.87 13.59
CA ILE A 49 0.41 -6.77 13.77
C ILE A 49 0.53 -6.27 15.21
N ASP A 50 1.42 -5.32 15.45
CA ASP A 50 1.79 -4.79 16.77
C ASP A 50 1.81 -3.24 16.86
N GLY A 51 1.56 -2.54 15.76
CA GLY A 51 1.60 -1.08 15.64
C GLY A 51 3.00 -0.52 15.38
N ASN A 52 3.98 -1.36 15.05
CA ASN A 52 5.34 -0.98 14.73
C ASN A 52 5.71 -1.37 13.29
N TYR A 53 5.68 -0.38 12.41
CA TYR A 53 5.99 -0.58 10.99
C TYR A 53 7.49 -0.85 10.69
N GLY A 54 8.36 -0.95 11.69
CA GLY A 54 9.82 -1.06 11.51
C GLY A 54 10.28 -2.30 10.76
N GLU A 55 9.50 -3.39 10.74
CA GLU A 55 9.82 -4.59 9.94
C GLU A 55 9.46 -4.46 8.45
N TRP A 56 8.68 -3.44 8.09
CA TRP A 56 8.24 -3.21 6.72
C TRP A 56 9.36 -2.57 5.89
N SER A 57 9.57 -3.09 4.68
CA SER A 57 10.42 -2.48 3.68
C SER A 57 9.59 -1.50 2.87
N LEU A 58 9.66 -0.21 3.19
CA LEU A 58 8.87 0.81 2.49
C LEU A 58 9.22 0.94 0.99
N ALA A 59 10.34 0.35 0.54
CA ALA A 59 10.68 0.27 -0.88
C ALA A 59 10.07 -0.97 -1.55
N ASN A 60 10.18 -2.14 -0.91
CA ASN A 60 9.78 -3.41 -1.53
C ASN A 60 8.29 -3.74 -1.31
N ASP A 61 7.74 -3.32 -0.18
CA ASP A 61 6.34 -3.60 0.18
C ASP A 61 5.38 -2.55 -0.37
N PHE A 62 5.89 -1.44 -0.95
CA PHE A 62 5.06 -0.38 -1.50
C PHE A 62 4.19 -0.91 -2.64
N PHE A 63 2.87 -0.69 -2.50
CA PHE A 63 1.90 -1.19 -3.47
C PHE A 63 1.22 -0.05 -4.23
N ALA A 64 0.72 0.97 -3.52
CA ALA A 64 0.00 2.07 -4.14
C ALA A 64 0.02 3.35 -3.31
N ASN A 65 -0.11 4.49 -3.99
CA ASN A 65 -0.51 5.73 -3.35
C ASN A 65 -1.99 5.70 -2.98
N MET A 66 -2.35 6.39 -1.91
CA MET A 66 -3.73 6.64 -1.51
C MET A 66 -3.98 8.14 -1.53
N TYR A 67 -5.09 8.52 -2.14
CA TYR A 67 -5.38 9.88 -2.56
C TYR A 67 -6.56 10.45 -1.80
N ARG A 68 -6.59 11.79 -1.68
CA ARG A 68 -7.73 12.52 -1.14
C ARG A 68 -9.01 12.14 -1.89
N ALA A 69 -10.04 11.73 -1.16
CA ALA A 69 -11.31 11.24 -1.69
C ALA A 69 -11.19 10.05 -2.68
N GLY A 70 -10.05 9.35 -2.68
CA GLY A 70 -9.72 8.27 -3.62
C GLY A 70 -9.52 8.73 -5.06
N LYS A 71 -9.23 10.01 -5.31
CA LYS A 71 -9.10 10.55 -6.67
C LYS A 71 -7.63 10.76 -7.05
N PRO A 72 -7.09 10.09 -8.09
CA PRO A 72 -5.67 10.19 -8.47
C PRO A 72 -5.19 11.58 -8.90
N ASP A 73 -6.11 12.48 -9.26
CA ASP A 73 -5.82 13.88 -9.59
C ASP A 73 -5.73 14.80 -8.36
N LYS A 74 -5.90 14.24 -7.16
CA LYS A 74 -5.75 14.95 -5.89
C LYS A 74 -4.47 14.57 -5.17
N GLN A 75 -4.18 15.27 -4.06
CA GLN A 75 -3.01 15.01 -3.24
C GLN A 75 -2.99 13.57 -2.70
N ILE A 76 -1.77 13.07 -2.53
CA ILE A 76 -1.50 11.80 -1.85
C ILE A 76 -1.55 12.09 -0.35
N GLU A 77 -2.39 11.34 0.35
CA GLU A 77 -2.62 11.50 1.78
C GLU A 77 -1.96 10.38 2.59
N SER A 78 -1.78 9.21 1.98
CA SER A 78 -1.11 8.08 2.59
C SER A 78 -0.56 7.13 1.50
N HIS A 79 0.22 6.14 1.93
CA HIS A 79 0.75 5.07 1.09
C HIS A 79 0.27 3.72 1.61
N LEU A 80 -0.05 2.82 0.69
CA LEU A 80 -0.42 1.43 0.95
C LEU A 80 0.77 0.53 0.67
N TYR A 81 1.10 -0.30 1.65
CA TYR A 81 2.09 -1.36 1.57
C TYR A 81 1.40 -2.70 1.77
N LEU A 82 1.75 -3.71 0.98
CA LEU A 82 1.15 -5.03 1.04
C LEU A 82 2.19 -6.13 1.12
N ARG A 83 1.95 -7.09 2.01
CA ARG A 83 2.58 -8.41 2.01
C ARG A 83 1.54 -9.50 1.89
N TYR A 84 1.96 -10.66 1.43
CA TYR A 84 1.12 -11.85 1.39
C TYR A 84 1.90 -13.11 1.73
N ASP A 85 1.37 -13.89 2.68
CA ASP A 85 1.88 -15.20 3.05
C ASP A 85 1.07 -16.30 2.37
N CYS A 86 1.70 -16.96 1.39
CA CYS A 86 1.11 -18.07 0.64
C CYS A 86 0.89 -19.33 1.47
N ALA A 87 1.64 -19.55 2.56
CA ALA A 87 1.49 -20.74 3.39
C ALA A 87 0.18 -20.68 4.20
N THR A 88 -0.18 -19.50 4.69
CA THR A 88 -1.36 -19.29 5.52
C THR A 88 -2.54 -18.66 4.79
N SER A 89 -2.36 -18.24 3.53
CA SER A 89 -3.34 -17.45 2.77
C SER A 89 -3.74 -16.15 3.48
N THR A 90 -2.73 -15.46 4.01
CA THR A 90 -2.90 -14.23 4.81
C THR A 90 -2.32 -13.04 4.07
N GLY A 91 -3.17 -12.02 3.85
CA GLY A 91 -2.73 -10.70 3.42
C GLY A 91 -2.41 -9.82 4.63
N TYR A 92 -1.39 -8.98 4.48
CA TYR A 92 -1.00 -7.97 5.45
C TYR A 92 -1.03 -6.62 4.75
N ALA A 93 -1.63 -5.63 5.39
CA ALA A 93 -1.66 -4.26 4.91
C ALA A 93 -1.05 -3.34 5.96
N LEU A 94 -0.20 -2.44 5.50
CA LEU A 94 0.25 -1.27 6.24
C LEU A 94 -0.18 -0.03 5.47
N VAL A 95 -0.78 0.93 6.18
CA VAL A 95 -1.08 2.26 5.67
C VAL A 95 -0.33 3.27 6.50
N LEU A 96 0.49 4.10 5.85
CA LEU A 96 1.21 5.21 6.50
C LEU A 96 0.80 6.54 5.88
N ALA A 97 0.47 7.52 6.70
CA ALA A 97 0.18 8.87 6.25
C ALA A 97 1.38 9.51 5.54
N ALA A 98 1.11 10.40 4.59
CA ALA A 98 2.14 11.22 3.96
C ALA A 98 2.76 12.19 4.98
N PRO A 99 4.00 12.68 4.77
CA PRO A 99 4.62 13.64 5.67
C PRO A 99 3.75 14.89 5.91
N GLY A 100 3.51 15.21 7.18
CA GLY A 100 2.66 16.35 7.58
C GLY A 100 1.17 16.03 7.70
N VAL A 101 0.75 14.80 7.37
CA VAL A 101 -0.61 14.30 7.52
C VAL A 101 -0.68 13.33 8.70
N ASP A 102 -1.74 13.40 9.49
CA ASP A 102 -2.01 12.45 10.57
C ASP A 102 -3.17 11.53 10.20
N VAL A 103 -3.09 10.23 10.53
CA VAL A 103 -4.25 9.35 10.50
C VAL A 103 -5.21 9.71 11.65
N LEU A 104 -6.50 9.80 11.34
CA LEU A 104 -7.57 9.87 12.33
C LEU A 104 -7.89 8.46 12.83
N MET A 105 -7.81 8.23 14.14
CA MET A 105 -8.14 6.93 14.75
C MET A 105 -9.66 6.70 14.77
N GLN A 106 -10.23 6.38 13.60
CA GLN A 106 -11.64 6.09 13.36
C GLN A 106 -11.78 4.62 12.94
N PRO A 107 -11.99 3.68 13.88
CA PRO A 107 -11.94 2.25 13.60
C PRO A 107 -12.83 1.77 12.45
N SER A 108 -14.04 2.33 12.34
CA SER A 108 -14.99 1.98 11.29
C SER A 108 -14.57 2.42 9.89
N ASP A 109 -13.67 3.39 9.79
CA ASP A 109 -13.19 4.02 8.56
C ASP A 109 -11.71 3.72 8.25
N ALA A 110 -11.09 2.78 8.97
CA ALA A 110 -9.82 2.17 8.60
C ALA A 110 -10.08 0.72 8.20
N PHE A 111 -9.96 0.38 6.92
CA PHE A 111 -10.33 -0.95 6.45
C PHE A 111 -9.58 -1.40 5.20
N VAL A 112 -9.60 -2.73 5.00
CA VAL A 112 -9.38 -3.39 3.71
C VAL A 112 -10.67 -4.11 3.32
N LYS A 113 -11.10 -3.97 2.07
CA LYS A 113 -12.29 -4.65 1.55
C LYS A 113 -12.15 -5.03 0.08
N LEU A 114 -12.97 -5.98 -0.35
CA LEU A 114 -13.19 -6.29 -1.76
C LEU A 114 -14.56 -5.79 -2.20
N GLY A 115 -14.56 -4.95 -3.24
CA GLY A 115 -15.78 -4.34 -3.75
C GLY A 115 -16.42 -3.39 -2.74
N ASN A 116 -17.76 -3.31 -2.78
CA ASN A 116 -18.48 -2.28 -2.02
C ASN A 116 -18.92 -2.70 -0.62
N SER A 117 -19.06 -3.99 -0.34
CA SER A 117 -19.73 -4.47 0.88
C SER A 117 -18.86 -5.32 1.82
N THR A 118 -17.87 -6.06 1.33
CA THR A 118 -17.21 -7.11 2.13
C THR A 118 -15.88 -6.61 2.68
N LYS A 119 -15.90 -6.07 3.91
CA LYS A 119 -14.68 -5.80 4.68
C LYS A 119 -13.97 -7.12 5.00
N LEU A 120 -12.69 -7.18 4.65
CA LEU A 120 -11.80 -8.28 5.03
C LEU A 120 -11.23 -8.05 6.44
N VAL A 121 -10.95 -6.78 6.76
CA VAL A 121 -10.52 -6.32 8.09
C VAL A 121 -10.89 -4.84 8.26
N ASP A 122 -11.12 -4.43 9.50
CA ASP A 122 -11.22 -3.01 9.87
C ASP A 122 -10.63 -2.73 11.25
N GLY A 123 -10.63 -1.47 11.67
CA GLY A 123 -10.03 -1.01 12.91
C GLY A 123 -10.64 -1.58 14.20
N ASN A 124 -11.76 -2.31 14.13
CA ASN A 124 -12.34 -3.02 15.28
C ASN A 124 -11.92 -4.50 15.33
N SER A 125 -11.20 -4.97 14.33
CA SER A 125 -10.78 -6.37 14.22
C SER A 125 -9.65 -6.68 15.20
N PRO A 126 -9.55 -7.91 15.73
CA PRO A 126 -8.48 -8.30 16.63
C PRO A 126 -7.10 -8.30 15.96
N ASN A 127 -7.08 -8.42 14.63
CA ASN A 127 -5.85 -8.45 13.82
C ASN A 127 -5.57 -7.07 13.20
N PHE A 128 -5.72 -6.01 13.98
CA PHE A 128 -5.51 -4.63 13.58
C PHE A 128 -4.74 -3.89 14.67
N ALA A 129 -3.78 -3.05 14.28
CA ALA A 129 -3.07 -2.17 15.19
C ALA A 129 -2.90 -0.77 14.58
N TRP A 130 -3.11 0.26 15.38
CA TRP A 130 -2.73 1.62 15.02
C TRP A 130 -1.22 1.77 15.11
N VAL A 131 -0.61 2.45 14.14
CA VAL A 131 0.83 2.67 14.10
C VAL A 131 1.19 3.95 14.84
N GLN A 132 2.00 3.84 15.89
CA GLN A 132 2.43 4.95 16.74
C GLN A 132 1.24 5.84 17.21
N PRO A 133 0.22 5.26 17.88
CA PRO A 133 -0.98 6.00 18.25
C PRO A 133 -0.71 7.03 19.35
N ASN A 134 -1.29 8.20 19.19
CA ASN A 134 -1.42 9.24 20.20
C ASN A 134 -2.88 9.30 20.67
N ALA A 135 -3.15 8.65 21.81
CA ALA A 135 -4.49 8.55 22.38
C ALA A 135 -5.06 9.91 22.81
N GLN A 136 -4.22 10.90 23.14
CA GLN A 136 -4.66 12.22 23.56
C GLN A 136 -5.22 13.04 22.40
N SER A 137 -4.62 12.95 21.22
CA SER A 137 -5.09 13.64 20.01
C SER A 137 -6.05 12.80 19.16
N GLY A 138 -6.15 11.49 19.44
CA GLY A 138 -6.88 10.53 18.62
C GLY A 138 -6.25 10.35 17.23
N ARG A 139 -4.91 10.50 17.14
CA ARG A 139 -4.14 10.45 15.89
C ARG A 139 -3.14 9.31 15.88
N ALA A 140 -2.76 8.87 14.69
CA ALA A 140 -1.72 7.87 14.48
C ALA A 140 -0.88 8.23 13.25
N GLN A 141 0.29 7.62 13.08
CA GLN A 141 1.04 7.73 11.82
C GLN A 141 0.43 6.85 10.72
N GLY A 142 -0.37 5.86 11.11
CA GLY A 142 -0.87 4.83 10.22
C GLY A 142 -1.65 3.74 10.94
N TRP A 143 -1.83 2.62 10.26
CA TRP A 143 -2.31 1.38 10.83
C TRP A 143 -1.77 0.19 10.04
N GLU A 144 -1.77 -0.97 10.68
CA GLU A 144 -1.51 -2.25 10.04
C GLU A 144 -2.56 -3.28 10.43
N ALA A 145 -2.76 -4.24 9.55
CA ALA A 145 -3.75 -5.29 9.75
C ALA A 145 -3.41 -6.55 8.96
N SER A 146 -3.91 -7.69 9.44
CA SER A 146 -3.89 -8.94 8.69
C SER A 146 -5.31 -9.44 8.39
N PHE A 147 -5.47 -10.15 7.27
CA PHE A 147 -6.75 -10.64 6.80
C PHE A 147 -6.59 -11.92 5.98
N SER A 148 -7.58 -12.82 6.07
CA SER A 148 -7.61 -14.02 5.23
C SER A 148 -8.09 -13.68 3.82
N LEU A 149 -7.32 -14.08 2.82
CA LEU A 149 -7.67 -13.90 1.42
C LEU A 149 -7.04 -15.03 0.61
N ALA A 150 -7.81 -15.75 -0.21
CA ALA A 150 -7.26 -16.79 -1.06
C ALA A 150 -6.35 -16.20 -2.16
N PRO A 151 -5.39 -16.97 -2.71
CA PRO A 151 -4.69 -16.57 -3.93
C PRO A 151 -5.68 -16.38 -5.09
N GLY A 152 -5.38 -15.43 -5.99
CA GLY A 152 -6.25 -15.11 -7.12
C GLY A 152 -6.10 -13.68 -7.63
N SER A 153 -6.91 -13.34 -8.63
CA SER A 153 -6.99 -12.00 -9.21
C SER A 153 -8.25 -11.28 -8.75
N TYR A 154 -8.05 -10.10 -8.18
CA TYR A 154 -9.09 -9.21 -7.67
C TYR A 154 -9.00 -7.89 -8.42
N THR A 155 -10.13 -7.34 -8.86
CA THR A 155 -10.16 -6.06 -9.60
C THR A 155 -10.67 -4.89 -8.76
N ASN A 156 -10.92 -5.14 -7.48
CA ASN A 156 -11.73 -4.28 -6.61
C ASN A 156 -11.18 -4.20 -5.17
N LEU A 157 -9.85 -4.26 -5.01
CA LEU A 157 -9.24 -3.99 -3.71
C LEU A 157 -9.48 -2.53 -3.35
N ASN A 158 -10.02 -2.32 -2.15
CA ASN A 158 -10.26 -1.00 -1.60
C ASN A 158 -9.67 -0.92 -0.20
N VAL A 159 -8.68 -0.05 -0.04
CA VAL A 159 -8.07 0.28 1.25
C VAL A 159 -8.36 1.74 1.54
N HIS A 160 -8.70 2.03 2.79
CA HIS A 160 -9.22 3.31 3.21
C HIS A 160 -8.73 3.68 4.61
N VAL A 161 -8.52 4.97 4.83
CA VAL A 161 -8.33 5.56 6.14
C VAL A 161 -8.81 7.01 6.13
N GLN A 162 -9.27 7.51 7.28
CA GLN A 162 -9.52 8.93 7.47
C GLN A 162 -8.25 9.59 7.95
N VAL A 163 -7.92 10.76 7.40
CA VAL A 163 -6.74 11.53 7.76
C VAL A 163 -7.12 12.94 8.14
N TYR A 164 -6.17 13.64 8.74
CA TYR A 164 -6.24 15.06 8.99
C TYR A 164 -5.06 15.76 8.37
N ASP A 165 -5.40 16.72 7.53
CA ASP A 165 -4.46 17.63 6.89
C ASP A 165 -4.99 19.06 7.10
N ASP A 166 -5.69 19.63 6.12
CA ASP A 166 -6.42 20.89 6.20
C ASP A 166 -7.85 20.75 6.77
N GLY A 167 -8.08 19.68 7.52
CA GLY A 167 -9.39 19.22 7.98
C GLY A 167 -9.50 17.69 7.89
N SER A 168 -10.67 17.15 8.23
CA SER A 168 -10.94 15.72 8.04
C SER A 168 -11.04 15.40 6.55
N GLN A 169 -10.22 14.47 6.09
CA GLN A 169 -10.16 14.04 4.69
C GLN A 169 -10.22 12.52 4.60
N THR A 170 -10.74 12.05 3.47
CA THR A 170 -10.65 10.63 3.09
C THR A 170 -9.35 10.38 2.37
N SER A 171 -8.60 9.37 2.79
CA SER A 171 -7.54 8.76 2.01
C SER A 171 -7.97 7.37 1.56
N ALA A 172 -7.90 7.12 0.25
CA ALA A 172 -8.22 5.81 -0.31
C ALA A 172 -7.37 5.52 -1.54
N VAL A 173 -7.20 4.25 -1.86
CA VAL A 173 -6.61 3.84 -3.15
C VAL A 173 -7.35 4.48 -4.34
N ALA A 174 -6.66 4.59 -5.47
CA ALA A 174 -7.19 5.17 -6.71
C ALA A 174 -8.58 4.61 -7.06
N GLU A 175 -9.53 5.51 -7.30
CA GLU A 175 -10.93 5.22 -7.62
C GLU A 175 -11.64 4.28 -6.63
N ARG A 176 -11.10 4.17 -5.40
CA ARG A 176 -11.55 3.21 -4.37
C ARG A 176 -11.58 1.76 -4.87
N SER A 177 -10.77 1.44 -5.88
CA SER A 177 -10.78 0.14 -6.55
C SER A 177 -9.50 -0.02 -7.37
N ILE A 178 -8.53 -0.76 -6.84
CA ILE A 178 -7.32 -1.13 -7.57
C ILE A 178 -7.24 -2.65 -7.79
N PRO A 179 -6.60 -3.12 -8.86
CA PRO A 179 -6.35 -4.53 -9.05
C PRO A 179 -5.30 -5.05 -8.06
N LEU A 180 -5.47 -6.30 -7.63
CA LEU A 180 -4.52 -7.07 -6.84
C LEU A 180 -4.46 -8.47 -7.45
N THR A 181 -3.25 -8.94 -7.78
CA THR A 181 -3.05 -10.36 -8.13
C THR A 181 -2.13 -11.00 -7.12
N ILE A 182 -2.57 -12.12 -6.57
CA ILE A 182 -1.82 -12.95 -5.65
C ILE A 182 -1.52 -14.25 -6.40
N ASP A 183 -0.24 -14.47 -6.71
CA ASP A 183 0.24 -15.65 -7.42
C ASP A 183 1.27 -16.40 -6.57
N CYS A 184 0.81 -17.46 -5.90
CA CYS A 184 1.68 -18.30 -5.10
C CYS A 184 2.49 -19.31 -5.91
N SER A 185 2.38 -19.32 -7.24
CA SER A 185 3.23 -20.19 -8.07
C SER A 185 4.66 -19.66 -8.22
N SER A 186 4.86 -18.34 -8.04
CA SER A 186 6.18 -17.70 -8.15
C SER A 186 7.00 -17.73 -6.86
N VAL A 187 6.40 -18.05 -5.71
CA VAL A 187 7.16 -18.22 -4.48
C VAL A 187 7.91 -19.53 -4.53
N THR A 188 9.19 -19.47 -4.91
CA THR A 188 10.10 -20.59 -4.64
C THR A 188 10.16 -20.70 -3.12
N PRO A 189 9.82 -21.84 -2.51
CA PRO A 189 9.96 -21.98 -1.07
C PRO A 189 11.44 -21.76 -0.76
N THR A 190 11.76 -20.68 -0.06
CA THR A 190 13.04 -20.60 0.63
C THR A 190 13.06 -21.83 1.52
N PRO A 191 14.04 -22.75 1.37
CA PRO A 191 14.10 -23.92 2.23
C PRO A 191 14.08 -23.39 3.66
N SER A 192 13.07 -23.80 4.43
CA SER A 192 13.03 -23.52 5.85
C SER A 192 14.35 -24.02 6.40
N GLU A 193 15.19 -23.12 6.90
CA GLU A 193 16.40 -23.58 7.59
C GLU A 193 15.90 -24.49 8.70
N THR A 194 16.31 -25.76 8.64
CA THR A 194 16.07 -26.69 9.73
C THR A 194 16.55 -25.96 10.98
N PRO A 195 15.70 -25.79 12.02
CA PRO A 195 16.15 -25.12 13.24
C PRO A 195 17.43 -25.81 13.65
N THR A 196 18.53 -25.07 13.58
CA THR A 196 19.79 -25.54 14.13
C THR A 196 19.51 -25.62 15.60
N GLU A 197 19.39 -26.85 16.13
CA GLU A 197 19.20 -27.05 17.56
C GLU A 197 20.27 -26.23 18.26
N GLU A 198 19.83 -25.20 18.99
CA GLU A 198 20.71 -24.43 19.85
C GLU A 198 21.41 -25.44 20.76
N PRO A 199 22.75 -25.46 20.81
CA PRO A 199 23.46 -26.43 21.62
C PRO A 199 22.96 -26.29 23.05
N SER A 200 22.27 -27.34 23.53
CA SER A 200 21.81 -27.45 24.90
C SER A 200 22.92 -27.00 25.83
N GLU A 201 22.68 -25.92 26.58
CA GLU A 201 23.65 -25.41 27.54
C GLU A 201 24.11 -26.57 28.42
N THR A 202 25.43 -26.81 28.45
CA THR A 202 26.02 -27.77 29.37
C THR A 202 25.65 -27.31 30.79
N PRO A 203 25.05 -28.17 31.63
CA PRO A 203 24.64 -27.75 32.96
C PRO A 203 25.84 -27.16 33.70
N THR A 204 25.71 -25.91 34.12
CA THR A 204 26.72 -25.25 34.95
C THR A 204 26.84 -26.06 36.25
N PRO A 205 28.05 -26.49 36.65
CA PRO A 205 28.22 -27.21 37.90
C PRO A 205 27.71 -26.35 39.05
N SER A 206 26.76 -26.89 39.82
CA SER A 206 26.25 -26.28 41.04
C SER A 206 27.42 -25.97 41.97
N GLU A 207 27.58 -24.70 42.35
CA GLU A 207 28.62 -24.31 43.29
C GLU A 207 28.41 -25.03 44.63
N THR A 208 29.50 -25.63 45.13
CA THR A 208 29.58 -26.23 46.47
C THR A 208 29.27 -25.15 47.51
N PRO A 209 28.35 -25.37 48.45
CA PRO A 209 28.03 -24.37 49.47
C PRO A 209 29.27 -24.02 50.29
N THR A 210 29.61 -22.72 50.34
CA THR A 210 30.63 -22.19 51.24
C THR A 210 30.21 -22.44 52.69
N PRO A 211 31.07 -23.00 53.55
CA PRO A 211 30.76 -23.18 54.96
C PRO A 211 30.50 -21.82 55.62
N SER A 212 29.33 -21.71 56.26
CA SER A 212 28.95 -20.54 57.07
C SER A 212 29.93 -20.39 58.23
N GLU A 213 30.56 -19.22 58.34
CA GLU A 213 31.42 -18.93 59.48
C GLU A 213 30.59 -18.85 60.78
N THR A 214 31.16 -19.43 61.82
CA THR A 214 30.66 -19.45 63.20
C THR A 214 30.63 -18.02 63.77
N PRO A 215 29.52 -17.55 64.36
CA PRO A 215 29.48 -16.24 64.99
C PRO A 215 30.43 -16.19 66.20
N THR A 216 31.35 -15.22 66.19
CA THR A 216 32.17 -14.87 67.34
C THR A 216 31.33 -14.03 68.29
N GLU A 217 31.09 -14.54 69.51
CA GLU A 217 30.40 -13.81 70.57
C GLU A 217 31.20 -12.58 71.00
N GLU A 218 30.53 -11.44 71.01
CA GLU A 218 31.03 -10.16 71.56
C GLU A 218 30.85 -10.16 73.08
N PRO A 219 31.90 -9.88 73.88
CA PRO A 219 31.77 -9.84 75.33
C PRO A 219 31.07 -8.56 75.79
N SER A 220 30.00 -8.74 76.55
CA SER A 220 29.29 -7.69 77.28
C SER A 220 30.15 -7.14 78.43
N GLU A 221 30.55 -5.87 78.36
CA GLU A 221 31.07 -5.15 79.52
C GLU A 221 29.95 -4.45 80.30
N THR A 222 29.91 -4.75 81.60
CA THR A 222 29.13 -4.10 82.67
C THR A 222 29.92 -2.98 83.35
#